data_AF-A0A060BSF7-F1
#
_entry.id   AF-A0A060BSF7-F1
#
_cell.length_a   1.000
_cell.length_b   1.000
_cell.length_c   1.000
_cell.angle_alpha   90.00
_cell.angle_beta   90.00
_cell.angle_gamma   90.00
#
_symmetry.space_group_name_H-M   'P 1'
#
loop_
_entity.id
_entity.type
_entity.pdbx_description
1 polymer ?
#
loop_
_entity_poly.entity_id
_entity_poly.type
_entity_poly.pdbx_seq_one_letter_code
_entity_poly.pdbx_strand_id
1 'polypeptide(L)'
;MPIEIITGIIGVETIYGRQMGNMRVLDTLSTLSFDFPEAHPRAAARNQYFRGELATFLALSFRMRKPPASFLGSYAGAMGVPQFMPSS
;
A
#
# COMPACT_ATOMS: atom_id res chain seq x y z
N MET A 1 18.56 -10.37 10.71
CA MET A 1 18.18 -10.80 9.35
C MET A 1 19.43 -10.78 8.47
N PRO A 2 19.73 -11.83 7.72
CA PRO A 2 20.84 -11.84 6.75
C PRO A 2 20.62 -10.83 5.62
N ILE A 3 21.70 -10.25 5.09
CA ILE A 3 21.65 -9.16 4.09
C ILE A 3 21.12 -9.64 2.73
N GLU A 4 21.42 -10.89 2.40
CA GLU A 4 20.96 -11.59 1.21
C GLU A 4 19.44 -11.74 1.19
N ILE A 5 18.80 -11.90 2.35
CA ILE A 5 17.33 -11.98 2.46
C ILE A 5 16.72 -10.61 2.19
N ILE A 6 17.28 -9.54 2.78
CA ILE A 6 16.79 -8.17 2.57
C ILE A 6 16.92 -7.78 1.09
N THR A 7 18.09 -8.04 0.52
CA THR A 7 18.38 -7.76 -0.90
C THR A 7 17.48 -8.57 -1.82
N GLY A 8 17.26 -9.86 -1.50
CA GLY A 8 16.36 -10.73 -2.24
C GLY A 8 14.93 -10.22 -2.26
N ILE A 9 14.37 -9.82 -1.11
CA ILE A 9 13.01 -9.27 -1.02
C ILE A 9 12.89 -7.98 -1.85
N ILE A 10 13.82 -7.04 -1.68
CA ILE A 10 13.82 -5.78 -2.44
C ILE A 10 13.90 -6.03 -3.96
N GLY A 11 14.68 -7.04 -4.38
CA GLY A 11 14.80 -7.43 -5.78
C GLY A 11 13.49 -7.96 -6.36
N VAL A 12 12.79 -8.84 -5.61
CA VAL A 12 11.51 -9.41 -6.02
C VAL A 12 10.40 -8.36 -6.06
N GLU A 13 10.31 -7.51 -5.02
CA GLU A 13 9.18 -6.59 -4.86
C GLU A 13 9.23 -5.42 -5.84
N THR A 14 10.42 -4.85 -6.11
CA THR A 14 10.51 -3.60 -6.87
C THR A 14 11.62 -3.55 -7.89
N ILE A 15 12.34 -4.66 -8.13
CA ILE A 15 13.54 -4.69 -8.97
C ILE A 15 14.51 -3.60 -8.48
N TYR A 16 14.78 -3.59 -7.17
CA TYR A 16 15.65 -2.61 -6.51
C TYR A 16 15.20 -1.16 -6.71
N GLY A 17 13.88 -0.92 -6.56
CA GLY A 17 13.28 0.41 -6.65
C GLY A 17 12.93 0.89 -8.07
N ARG A 18 13.16 0.08 -9.12
CA ARG A 18 12.77 0.44 -10.49
C ARG A 18 11.25 0.42 -10.70
N GLN A 19 10.54 -0.44 -9.97
CA GLN A 19 9.09 -0.60 -10.07
C GLN A 19 8.44 -0.53 -8.69
N MET A 20 8.23 0.69 -8.17
CA MET A 20 7.59 0.91 -6.85
C MET A 20 6.08 1.12 -6.92
N GLY A 21 5.51 1.05 -8.12
CA GLY A 21 4.13 1.45 -8.41
C GLY A 21 4.01 2.96 -8.67
N ASN A 22 3.00 3.31 -9.46
CA ASN A 22 2.77 4.67 -9.97
C ASN A 22 1.35 5.17 -9.67
N MET A 23 0.59 4.45 -8.84
CA MET A 23 -0.76 4.83 -8.46
C MET A 23 -0.73 5.60 -7.16
N ARG A 24 -1.55 6.65 -7.02
CA ARG A 24 -1.66 7.37 -5.76
C ARG A 24 -2.24 6.42 -4.71
N VAL A 25 -1.52 6.25 -3.61
CA VAL A 25 -1.93 5.33 -2.53
C VAL A 25 -3.28 5.74 -1.94
N LEU A 26 -3.51 7.05 -1.84
CA LEU A 26 -4.80 7.61 -1.42
C LEU A 26 -5.95 7.11 -2.31
N ASP A 27 -5.80 7.17 -3.63
CA ASP A 27 -6.84 6.74 -4.57
C ASP A 27 -7.08 5.25 -4.42
N THR A 28 -6.01 4.46 -4.48
CA THR A 28 -6.07 3.01 -4.39
C THR A 28 -6.78 2.55 -3.11
N LEU A 29 -6.35 3.04 -1.95
CA LEU A 29 -6.94 2.64 -0.67
C LEU A 29 -8.37 3.16 -0.51
N SER A 30 -8.69 4.34 -1.05
CA SER A 30 -10.07 4.86 -1.03
C SER A 30 -10.99 3.99 -1.87
N THR A 31 -10.61 3.70 -3.12
CA THR A 31 -11.38 2.83 -4.02
C THR A 31 -11.58 1.46 -3.40
N LEU A 32 -10.54 0.85 -2.83
CA LEU A 32 -10.65 -0.48 -2.23
C LEU A 32 -11.38 -0.49 -0.86
N SER A 33 -11.56 0.66 -0.22
CA SER A 33 -12.31 0.81 1.04
C SER A 33 -13.80 1.02 0.84
N PHE A 34 -14.18 1.62 -0.28
CA PHE A 34 -15.53 2.13 -0.53
C PHE A 34 -16.19 1.52 -1.76
N ASP A 35 -15.41 1.13 -2.77
CA ASP A 35 -15.88 0.63 -4.06
C ASP A 35 -15.28 -0.75 -4.41
N PHE A 36 -14.96 -1.58 -3.40
CA PHE A 36 -14.48 -2.93 -3.65
C PHE A 36 -15.58 -3.81 -4.29
N PRO A 37 -15.28 -4.62 -5.33
CA PRO A 37 -16.30 -5.38 -6.05
C PRO A 37 -17.15 -6.30 -5.15
N GLU A 38 -18.46 -6.07 -5.13
CA GLU A 38 -19.40 -6.84 -4.29
C GLU A 38 -19.50 -8.31 -4.70
N ALA A 39 -19.27 -8.62 -5.98
CA ALA A 39 -19.23 -10.00 -6.48
C ALA A 39 -18.11 -10.85 -5.85
N HIS A 40 -17.13 -10.23 -5.20
CA HIS A 40 -16.05 -10.96 -4.55
C HIS A 40 -16.56 -11.61 -3.25
N PRO A 41 -16.30 -12.91 -3.01
CA PRO A 41 -16.85 -13.65 -1.86
C PRO A 41 -16.39 -13.12 -0.48
N ARG A 42 -15.36 -12.27 -0.47
CA ARG A 42 -14.82 -11.61 0.74
C ARG A 42 -14.96 -10.10 0.71
N ALA A 43 -15.88 -9.53 -0.09
CA ALA A 43 -16.00 -8.08 -0.27
C ALA A 43 -16.09 -7.32 1.06
N ALA A 44 -16.95 -7.77 1.99
CA ALA A 44 -17.08 -7.15 3.31
C ALA A 44 -15.76 -7.15 4.12
N ALA A 45 -15.08 -8.28 4.18
CA ALA A 45 -13.80 -8.40 4.89
C ALA A 45 -12.69 -7.56 4.22
N ARG A 46 -12.68 -7.48 2.88
CA ARG A 46 -11.73 -6.66 2.13
C ARG A 46 -11.97 -5.17 2.33
N ASN A 47 -13.22 -4.72 2.23
CA ASN A 47 -13.58 -3.34 2.54
C ASN A 47 -13.14 -2.95 3.96
N GLN A 48 -13.41 -3.80 4.96
CA GLN A 48 -12.99 -3.54 6.34
C GLN A 48 -11.46 -3.47 6.48
N TYR A 49 -10.74 -4.40 5.85
CA TYR A 49 -9.28 -4.41 5.83
C TYR A 49 -8.71 -3.12 5.23
N PHE A 50 -9.18 -2.73 4.05
CA PHE A 50 -8.67 -1.54 3.36
C PHE A 50 -9.03 -0.24 4.07
N ARG A 51 -10.16 -0.17 4.78
CA ARG A 51 -10.47 0.96 5.66
C ARG A 51 -9.44 1.11 6.78
N GLY A 52 -8.97 -0.01 7.35
CA GLY A 52 -7.88 -0.02 8.33
C GLY A 52 -6.56 0.47 7.74
N GLU A 53 -6.23 0.03 6.53
CA GLU A 53 -5.03 0.48 5.82
C GLU A 53 -5.11 1.98 5.47
N LEU A 54 -6.27 2.46 5.00
CA LEU A 54 -6.50 3.87 4.71
C LEU A 54 -6.35 4.74 5.96
N ALA A 55 -6.91 4.32 7.09
CA ALA A 55 -6.75 5.02 8.36
C ALA A 55 -5.28 5.09 8.78
N THR A 56 -4.56 3.98 8.67
CA THR A 56 -3.13 3.91 9.02
C THR A 56 -2.29 4.77 8.08
N PHE A 57 -2.59 4.76 6.79
CA PHE A 57 -1.95 5.59 5.79
C PHE A 57 -2.11 7.09 6.07
N LEU A 58 -3.33 7.54 6.40
CA LEU A 58 -3.58 8.93 6.74
C LEU A 58 -2.81 9.35 8.00
N ALA A 59 -2.77 8.48 9.01
CA ALA A 59 -1.97 8.72 10.22
C ALA A 59 -0.46 8.80 9.91
N LEU A 60 0.05 7.94 9.03
CA LEU A 60 1.43 7.97 8.55
C LEU A 60 1.73 9.29 7.81
N SER A 61 0.90 9.67 6.85
CA SER A 61 1.03 10.91 6.08
C SER A 61 1.07 12.14 6.99
N PHE A 62 0.17 12.18 7.99
CA PHE A 62 0.15 13.22 9.00
C PHE A 62 1.46 13.27 9.80
N ARG A 63 1.93 12.12 10.31
CA ARG A 63 3.19 12.01 11.07
C ARG A 63 4.40 12.47 10.26
N MET A 64 4.43 12.12 8.97
CA MET A 64 5.51 12.51 8.05
C MET A 64 5.41 13.96 7.57
N ARG A 65 4.32 14.69 7.89
CA ARG A 65 4.02 16.03 7.37
C ARG A 65 4.10 16.11 5.84
N LYS A 66 3.73 15.02 5.17
CA LYS A 66 3.79 14.89 3.71
C LYS A 66 2.35 14.77 3.18
N PRO A 67 1.95 15.52 2.15
CA PRO A 67 0.59 15.46 1.61
C PRO A 67 0.20 14.03 1.20
N PRO A 68 -0.99 13.51 1.59
CA PRO A 68 -1.41 12.14 1.25
C PRO A 68 -1.39 11.87 -0.26
N ALA A 69 -1.73 12.87 -1.07
CA ALA A 69 -1.75 12.76 -2.53
C ALA A 69 -0.37 12.56 -3.19
N SER A 70 0.73 12.72 -2.44
CA SER A 70 2.10 12.61 -2.95
C SER A 70 2.75 11.23 -2.73
N PHE A 71 2.02 10.29 -2.15
CA PHE A 71 2.47 8.90 -2.00
C PHE A 71 2.03 8.08 -3.20
N LEU A 72 3.00 7.40 -3.82
CA LEU A 72 2.78 6.44 -4.90
C LEU A 72 3.01 5.02 -4.39
N GLY A 73 2.32 4.07 -5.00
CA GLY A 73 2.38 2.67 -4.64
C GLY A 73 1.71 1.78 -5.68
N SER A 74 1.54 0.52 -5.29
CA SER A 74 0.88 -0.49 -6.12
C SER A 74 -0.63 -0.31 -6.20
N TYR A 75 -1.25 -1.11 -7.06
CA TYR A 75 -2.71 -1.21 -7.20
C TYR A 75 -3.43 -1.69 -5.93
N ALA A 76 -2.70 -2.23 -4.94
CA ALA A 76 -3.25 -2.62 -3.65
C ALA A 76 -2.92 -1.62 -2.52
N GLY A 77 -2.14 -0.57 -2.81
CA GLY A 77 -1.76 0.45 -1.83
C GLY A 77 -0.47 0.14 -1.08
N ALA A 78 0.32 -0.82 -1.56
CA ALA A 78 1.62 -1.14 -1.00
C ALA A 78 2.67 -0.11 -1.45
N MET A 79 3.59 0.26 -0.55
CA MET A 79 4.42 1.46 -0.68
C MET A 79 5.93 1.17 -0.63
N GLY A 80 6.67 1.99 -1.38
CA GLY A 80 8.12 2.07 -1.32
C GLY A 80 8.84 0.84 -1.86
N VAL A 81 10.14 0.77 -1.54
CA VAL A 81 11.05 -0.30 -1.96
C VAL A 81 10.63 -1.70 -1.48
N PRO A 82 10.09 -1.88 -0.26
CA PRO A 82 9.70 -3.21 0.21
C PRO A 82 8.23 -3.56 -0.07
N GLN A 83 7.46 -2.69 -0.77
CA GLN A 83 6.02 -2.87 -1.00
C GLN A 83 5.23 -3.18 0.29
N PHE A 84 5.47 -2.38 1.34
CA PHE A 84 4.76 -2.55 2.60
C PHE A 84 3.37 -1.92 2.55
N MET A 85 2.39 -2.62 3.13
CA MET A 85 1.09 -2.02 3.41
C MET A 85 1.26 -0.95 4.49
N PRO A 86 0.40 0.08 4.56
CA PRO A 86 0.48 1.12 5.58
C PRO A 86 0.61 0.61 7.03
N SER A 87 0.04 -0.55 7.34
CA SER A 87 0.07 -1.18 8.67
C SER A 87 1.32 -2.02 9.00
N SER A 88 2.20 -2.27 8.02
CA SER A 88 3.38 -3.16 8.18
C SER A 88 4.53 -2.55 8.98
#